data_AF-A0A8B8D6Q9-F1
#
_entry.id   AF-A0A8B8D6Q9-F1
#
_cell.length_a   1.000
_cell.length_b   1.000
_cell.length_c   1.000
_cell.angle_alpha   90.00
_cell.angle_beta   90.00
_cell.angle_gamma   90.00
#
_symmetry.space_group_name_H-M   'P 1'
#
loop_
_entity.id
_entity.type
_entity.pdbx_description
1 polymer ?
#
loop_
_entity_poly.entity_id
_entity_poly.type
_entity_poly.pdbx_seq_one_letter_code
_entity_poly.pdbx_strand_id
1 'polypeptide(L)'
;MNYLLAILFTLVKILFIKGANAFIRPISSLIDPLTKGHELHKTNIRNEAAYFSCISQLQGLRSEVSHVVPGERYVYFVGDSHCIPPAWQSIQIKGEERILHPILSTGTKIWHLREESTFYPKYNFNSAVAGIPDGALTIFCFGEIDCREALLLSVEKAKYDSLEEAIDCVVEIYISLLIRLKELHHWDIYIHPVLPVLDLTRSVVMQFNQRMMNRVQSETSLKWLDFVDSLLTKESGELLLKKDFEFDGTHVHPCYLKLLEESLQQLP
;
A
#
# COMPACT_ATOMS: atom_id res chain seq x y z
N MET A 1 13.95 -21.40 -16.87
CA MET A 1 12.61 -20.86 -17.17
C MET A 1 12.12 -19.91 -16.09
N ASN A 2 12.06 -20.31 -14.81
CA ASN A 2 11.53 -19.47 -13.72
C ASN A 2 12.25 -18.11 -13.56
N TYR A 3 13.58 -18.07 -13.63
CA TYR A 3 14.32 -16.80 -13.51
C TYR A 3 14.05 -15.83 -14.68
N LEU A 4 13.79 -16.34 -15.88
CA LEU A 4 13.40 -15.50 -17.01
C LEU A 4 12.02 -14.88 -16.77
N LEU A 5 11.06 -15.67 -16.27
CA LEU A 5 9.75 -15.15 -15.87
C LEU A 5 9.87 -14.10 -14.76
N ALA A 6 10.71 -14.30 -13.75
CA ALA A 6 10.95 -13.30 -12.71
C ALA A 6 11.46 -11.97 -13.26
N ILE A 7 12.38 -12.01 -14.24
CA ILE A 7 12.89 -10.82 -14.92
C ILE A 7 11.75 -10.11 -15.67
N LEU A 8 10.93 -10.86 -16.41
CA LEU A 8 9.80 -10.31 -17.16
C LEU A 8 8.73 -9.70 -16.24
N PHE A 9 8.37 -10.39 -15.15
CA PHE A 9 7.47 -9.85 -14.12
C PHE A 9 8.03 -8.58 -13.47
N THR A 10 9.33 -8.57 -13.18
CA THR A 10 10.00 -7.39 -12.63
C THR A 10 10.01 -6.23 -13.62
N LEU A 11 10.21 -6.49 -14.91
CA LEU A 11 10.10 -5.47 -15.95
C LEU A 11 8.71 -4.85 -15.99
N VAL A 12 7.64 -5.66 -15.96
CA VAL A 12 6.25 -5.17 -15.91
C VAL A 12 6.04 -4.30 -14.67
N LYS A 13 6.52 -4.74 -13.50
CA LYS A 13 6.47 -3.95 -12.26
C LYS A 13 7.18 -2.59 -12.41
N ILE A 14 8.39 -2.57 -12.96
CA ILE A 14 9.16 -1.33 -13.16
C ILE A 14 8.43 -0.38 -14.12
N LEU A 15 7.98 -0.89 -15.26
CA LEU A 15 7.25 -0.09 -16.25
C LEU A 15 5.98 0.51 -15.64
N PHE A 16 5.23 -0.27 -14.85
CA PHE A 16 4.03 0.19 -14.18
C PHE A 16 4.36 1.28 -13.16
N ILE A 17 5.34 1.07 -12.28
CA ILE A 17 5.76 2.06 -11.28
C ILE A 17 6.35 3.34 -11.91
N LYS A 18 6.84 3.28 -13.15
CA LYS A 18 7.32 4.46 -13.90
C LYS A 18 6.24 5.10 -14.77
N GLY A 19 4.99 4.68 -14.68
CA GLY A 19 3.88 5.26 -15.44
C GLY A 19 3.89 4.91 -16.93
N ALA A 20 4.72 3.95 -17.34
CA ALA A 20 4.83 3.47 -18.72
C ALA A 20 3.68 2.50 -19.08
N ASN A 21 2.45 2.87 -18.71
CA ASN A 21 1.25 2.03 -18.73
C ASN A 21 0.89 1.53 -20.14
N ALA A 22 1.23 2.30 -21.17
CA ALA A 22 1.00 1.93 -22.57
C ALA A 22 1.69 0.61 -22.99
N PHE A 23 2.79 0.25 -22.32
CA PHE A 23 3.54 -0.98 -22.62
C PHE A 23 3.07 -2.18 -21.80
N ILE A 24 2.25 -1.98 -20.77
CA ILE A 24 1.87 -3.05 -19.84
C ILE A 24 0.99 -4.08 -20.53
N ARG A 25 -0.10 -3.66 -21.20
CA ARG A 25 -1.01 -4.61 -21.88
C ARG A 25 -0.31 -5.45 -22.96
N PRO A 26 0.47 -4.87 -23.89
CA PRO A 26 1.17 -5.66 -24.90
C PRO A 26 2.18 -6.65 -24.30
N ILE A 27 2.87 -6.26 -23.22
CA ILE A 27 3.85 -7.14 -22.57
C ILE A 27 3.15 -8.24 -21.78
N SER A 28 2.11 -7.91 -21.00
CA SER A 28 1.35 -8.89 -20.22
C SER A 28 0.69 -9.93 -21.11
N SER A 29 0.13 -9.56 -22.28
CA SER A 29 -0.49 -10.53 -23.19
C SER A 29 0.49 -11.55 -23.77
N LEU A 30 1.78 -11.22 -23.85
CA LEU A 30 2.85 -12.14 -24.24
C LEU A 30 3.29 -13.04 -23.07
N ILE A 31 3.22 -12.53 -21.83
CA ILE A 31 3.67 -13.24 -20.63
C ILE A 31 2.58 -14.16 -20.05
N ASP A 32 1.32 -13.74 -20.06
CA ASP A 32 0.19 -14.45 -19.43
C ASP A 32 0.13 -15.93 -19.84
N PRO A 33 0.27 -16.32 -21.12
CA PRO A 33 0.27 -17.73 -21.52
C PRO A 33 1.37 -18.55 -20.87
N LEU A 34 2.52 -17.93 -20.54
CA LEU A 34 3.66 -18.58 -19.91
C LEU A 34 3.44 -18.86 -18.42
N THR A 35 2.42 -18.25 -17.81
CA THR A 35 2.07 -18.45 -16.41
C THR A 35 1.05 -19.57 -16.20
N LYS A 36 0.31 -19.92 -17.25
CA LYS A 36 -0.82 -20.84 -17.19
C LYS A 36 -0.39 -22.26 -16.79
N GLY A 37 -1.07 -22.84 -15.80
CA GLY A 37 -0.78 -24.20 -15.33
C GLY A 37 0.44 -24.31 -14.40
N HIS A 38 1.09 -23.19 -14.07
CA HIS A 38 2.20 -23.16 -13.12
C HIS A 38 1.74 -22.69 -11.74
N GLU A 39 2.10 -23.44 -10.69
CA GLU A 39 1.87 -23.04 -9.29
C GLU A 39 2.94 -22.02 -8.84
N LEU A 40 2.97 -20.84 -9.46
CA LEU A 40 4.02 -19.83 -9.24
C LEU A 40 4.16 -19.42 -7.76
N HIS A 41 3.07 -19.48 -7.00
CA HIS A 41 3.05 -19.20 -5.55
C HIS A 41 3.92 -20.16 -4.72
N LYS A 42 4.22 -21.37 -5.24
CA LYS A 42 5.11 -22.36 -4.59
C LYS A 42 6.57 -22.24 -5.01
N THR A 43 6.90 -21.27 -5.88
CA THR A 43 8.24 -21.10 -6.44
C THR A 43 8.99 -19.94 -5.80
N ASN A 44 10.29 -19.85 -6.06
CA ASN A 44 11.13 -18.73 -5.60
C ASN A 44 10.77 -17.38 -6.25
N ILE A 45 9.91 -17.37 -7.28
CA ILE A 45 9.50 -16.16 -8.01
C ILE A 45 8.09 -15.71 -7.62
N ARG A 46 7.54 -16.27 -6.53
CA ARG A 46 6.16 -16.04 -6.07
C ARG A 46 5.85 -14.56 -5.84
N ASN A 47 6.83 -13.79 -5.37
CA ASN A 47 6.64 -12.37 -5.06
C ASN A 47 6.51 -11.57 -6.37
N GLU A 48 7.42 -11.78 -7.32
CA GLU A 48 7.38 -11.15 -8.63
C GLU A 48 6.09 -11.53 -9.38
N ALA A 49 5.69 -12.81 -9.30
CA ALA A 49 4.45 -13.30 -9.88
C ALA A 49 3.21 -12.64 -9.25
N ALA A 50 3.19 -12.39 -7.95
CA ALA A 50 2.09 -11.69 -7.27
C ALA A 50 1.94 -10.25 -7.77
N TYR A 51 3.04 -9.50 -7.89
CA TYR A 51 3.00 -8.14 -8.47
C TYR A 51 2.52 -8.15 -9.92
N PHE A 52 3.04 -9.08 -10.75
CA PHE A 52 2.61 -9.21 -12.13
C PHE A 52 1.11 -9.52 -12.23
N SER A 53 0.61 -10.48 -11.45
CA SER A 53 -0.81 -10.85 -11.42
C SER A 53 -1.70 -9.67 -11.06
N CYS A 54 -1.36 -8.94 -9.99
CA CYS A 54 -2.09 -7.75 -9.56
C CYS A 54 -2.14 -6.70 -10.68
N ILE A 55 -0.99 -6.35 -11.26
CA ILE A 55 -0.89 -5.36 -12.35
C ILE A 55 -1.68 -5.81 -13.59
N SER A 56 -1.60 -7.10 -13.96
CA SER A 56 -2.31 -7.66 -15.11
C SER A 56 -3.83 -7.58 -14.91
N GLN A 57 -4.33 -7.96 -13.72
CA GLN A 57 -5.75 -7.83 -13.37
C GLN A 57 -6.24 -6.37 -13.40
N LEU A 58 -5.42 -5.42 -12.92
CA LEU A 58 -5.75 -4.00 -12.97
C LEU A 58 -5.90 -3.48 -14.41
N GLN A 59 -5.18 -4.05 -15.38
CA GLN A 59 -5.35 -3.66 -16.78
C GLN A 59 -6.74 -4.01 -17.31
N GLY A 60 -7.37 -5.09 -16.82
CA GLY A 60 -8.73 -5.48 -17.21
C GLY A 60 -9.82 -4.58 -16.63
N LEU A 61 -9.53 -3.85 -15.56
CA LEU A 61 -10.47 -2.94 -14.90
C LEU A 61 -10.46 -1.52 -15.47
N ARG A 62 -9.38 -1.12 -16.13
CA ARG A 62 -9.17 0.25 -16.58
C ARG A 62 -9.58 0.40 -18.05
N SER A 63 -10.16 1.55 -18.40
CA SER A 63 -10.17 2.02 -19.79
C SER A 63 -8.71 2.18 -20.27
N GLU A 64 -8.44 2.15 -21.58
CA GLU A 64 -7.09 2.46 -22.09
C GLU A 64 -6.60 3.78 -21.50
N VAL A 65 -5.64 3.72 -20.59
CA VAL A 65 -5.11 4.90 -19.91
C VAL A 65 -4.27 5.65 -20.94
N SER A 66 -4.76 6.82 -21.36
CA SER A 66 -3.95 7.83 -22.02
C SER A 66 -2.75 8.14 -21.13
N HIS A 67 -1.56 8.17 -21.73
CA HIS A 67 -0.25 8.41 -21.10
C HIS A 67 -0.30 9.32 -19.87
N VAL A 68 0.43 8.97 -18.81
CA VAL A 68 0.71 9.90 -17.70
C VAL A 68 1.37 11.15 -18.30
N VAL A 69 0.71 12.30 -18.19
CA VAL A 69 1.18 13.53 -18.82
C VAL A 69 2.24 14.17 -17.91
N PRO A 70 3.45 14.49 -18.42
CA PRO A 70 4.43 15.25 -17.65
C PRO A 70 3.85 16.62 -17.24
N GLY A 71 3.88 16.95 -15.94
CA GLY A 71 3.43 18.25 -15.41
C GLY A 71 2.20 18.20 -14.50
N GLU A 72 1.67 17.01 -14.18
CA GLU A 72 0.50 16.85 -13.31
C GLU A 72 0.80 17.09 -11.81
N ARG A 73 -0.23 17.52 -11.07
CA ARG A 73 -0.20 17.61 -9.61
C ARG A 73 -0.40 16.22 -9.00
N TYR A 74 0.70 15.56 -8.67
CA TYR A 74 0.66 14.25 -8.05
C TYR A 74 0.25 14.28 -6.58
N VAL A 75 -0.40 13.21 -6.16
CA VAL A 75 -0.47 12.75 -4.78
C VAL A 75 0.40 11.51 -4.69
N TYR A 76 1.49 11.59 -3.92
CA TYR A 76 2.46 10.50 -3.83
C TYR A 76 1.97 9.46 -2.84
N PHE A 77 1.51 8.32 -3.34
CA PHE A 77 0.99 7.22 -2.55
C PHE A 77 2.14 6.27 -2.22
N VAL A 78 2.70 6.41 -1.02
CA VAL A 78 3.83 5.64 -0.51
C VAL A 78 3.32 4.40 0.22
N GLY A 79 3.79 3.22 -0.18
CA GLY A 79 3.36 1.98 0.46
C GLY A 79 4.14 0.76 0.00
N ASP A 80 3.70 -0.41 0.46
CA ASP A 80 4.08 -1.69 -0.11
C ASP A 80 3.24 -1.99 -1.36
N SER A 81 2.86 -3.25 -1.61
CA SER A 81 2.03 -3.61 -2.76
C SER A 81 0.64 -2.95 -2.74
N HIS A 82 0.15 -2.47 -1.59
CA HIS A 82 -1.14 -1.79 -1.50
C HIS A 82 -1.17 -0.42 -2.20
N CYS A 83 -0.03 0.15 -2.60
CA CYS A 83 -0.01 1.34 -3.47
C CYS A 83 -0.25 1.01 -4.96
N ILE A 84 -0.29 -0.27 -5.36
CA ILE A 84 -0.45 -0.71 -6.75
C ILE A 84 -1.89 -0.56 -7.28
N PRO A 85 -2.95 -1.05 -6.60
CA PRO A 85 -4.32 -0.85 -7.05
C PRO A 85 -4.69 0.61 -7.33
N PRO A 86 -4.38 1.58 -6.45
CA PRO A 86 -4.74 2.98 -6.67
C PRO A 86 -3.84 3.72 -7.66
N ALA A 87 -2.67 3.17 -8.01
CA ALA A 87 -1.67 3.82 -8.84
C ALA A 87 -2.22 4.35 -10.17
N TRP A 88 -1.83 5.56 -10.57
CA TRP A 88 -2.17 6.22 -11.83
C TRP A 88 -3.67 6.45 -12.05
N GLN A 89 -4.46 6.43 -10.98
CA GLN A 89 -5.85 6.84 -11.04
C GLN A 89 -6.00 8.30 -10.65
N SER A 90 -6.91 8.99 -11.32
CA SER A 90 -7.34 10.33 -10.95
C SER A 90 -8.21 10.25 -9.71
N ILE A 91 -7.98 11.20 -8.80
CA ILE A 91 -8.83 11.46 -7.64
C ILE A 91 -9.14 12.96 -7.55
N GLN A 92 -10.29 13.30 -6.95
CA GLN A 92 -10.72 14.66 -6.71
C GLN A 92 -10.41 15.10 -5.28
N ILE A 93 -9.57 16.14 -5.15
CA ILE A 93 -9.24 16.76 -3.85
C ILE A 93 -9.62 18.23 -3.91
N LYS A 94 -10.62 18.63 -3.10
CA LYS A 94 -11.10 20.03 -3.01
C LYS A 94 -11.42 20.64 -4.40
N GLY A 95 -11.99 19.84 -5.30
CA GLY A 95 -12.36 20.25 -6.67
C GLY A 95 -11.22 20.26 -7.69
N GLU A 96 -10.02 19.83 -7.30
CA GLU A 96 -8.89 19.63 -8.21
C GLU A 96 -8.69 18.14 -8.50
N GLU A 97 -8.59 17.80 -9.78
CA GLU A 97 -8.15 16.47 -10.20
C GLU A 97 -6.65 16.30 -9.95
N ARG A 98 -6.28 15.18 -9.32
CA ARG A 98 -4.89 14.81 -9.05
C ARG A 98 -4.67 13.35 -9.37
N ILE A 99 -3.45 13.00 -9.77
CA ILE A 99 -3.10 11.61 -10.09
C ILE A 99 -2.34 10.99 -8.92
N LEU A 100 -2.76 9.79 -8.51
CA LEU A 100 -2.06 8.99 -7.52
C LEU A 100 -0.77 8.41 -8.11
N HIS A 101 0.38 8.93 -7.70
CA HIS A 101 1.70 8.44 -8.12
C HIS A 101 2.16 7.36 -7.12
N PRO A 102 2.32 6.09 -7.54
CA PRO A 102 2.77 5.04 -6.63
C PRO A 102 4.26 5.18 -6.26
N ILE A 103 4.56 5.21 -4.97
CA ILE A 103 5.92 5.10 -4.44
C ILE A 103 6.05 3.77 -3.71
N LEU A 104 6.41 2.74 -4.47
CA LEU A 104 6.49 1.36 -4.00
C LEU A 104 7.77 1.10 -3.20
N SER A 105 7.59 0.60 -1.98
CA SER A 105 8.63 0.04 -1.11
C SER A 105 8.36 -1.45 -0.88
N THR A 106 9.05 -2.30 -1.64
CA THR A 106 8.76 -3.74 -1.71
C THR A 106 9.16 -4.46 -0.42
N GLY A 107 8.20 -5.15 0.22
CA GLY A 107 8.47 -6.01 1.39
C GLY A 107 8.77 -5.25 2.67
N THR A 108 8.44 -3.96 2.71
CA THR A 108 8.70 -3.09 3.85
C THR A 108 7.62 -3.27 4.91
N LYS A 109 8.06 -3.77 6.07
CA LYS A 109 7.35 -3.70 7.33
C LYS A 109 7.69 -2.39 8.02
N ILE A 110 6.77 -1.81 8.76
CA ILE A 110 7.06 -0.65 9.62
C ILE A 110 8.20 -0.99 10.58
N TRP A 111 8.21 -2.22 11.13
CA TRP A 111 9.31 -2.71 11.97
C TRP A 111 10.68 -2.65 11.29
N HIS A 112 10.79 -2.61 9.95
CA HIS A 112 12.08 -2.45 9.28
C HIS A 112 12.60 -1.01 9.30
N LEU A 113 11.76 -0.01 9.60
CA LEU A 113 12.07 1.41 9.43
C LEU A 113 12.65 2.09 10.67
N ARG A 114 12.75 1.37 11.79
CA ARG A 114 13.44 1.78 13.02
C ARG A 114 14.87 2.20 12.75
N GLU A 115 15.39 3.11 13.57
CA GLU A 115 16.65 3.80 13.33
C GLU A 115 17.84 2.84 13.21
N GLU A 116 17.92 1.84 14.08
CA GLU A 116 19.00 0.86 14.15
C GLU A 116 18.91 -0.23 13.08
N SER A 117 17.79 -0.32 12.34
CA SER A 117 17.64 -1.30 11.27
C SER A 117 18.60 -1.03 10.12
N THR A 118 19.29 -2.08 9.68
CA THR A 118 20.18 -2.13 8.50
C THR A 118 19.64 -3.10 7.43
N PHE A 119 18.35 -3.43 7.50
CA PHE A 119 17.74 -4.41 6.60
C PHE A 119 17.38 -3.79 5.24
N TYR A 120 17.56 -4.57 4.16
CA TYR A 120 17.36 -4.11 2.78
C TYR A 120 16.05 -3.34 2.51
N PRO A 121 14.87 -3.74 3.03
CA PRO A 121 13.62 -3.01 2.81
C PRO A 121 13.66 -1.55 3.29
N LYS A 122 14.44 -1.22 4.34
CA LYS A 122 14.62 0.18 4.76
C LYS A 122 15.38 0.99 3.71
N TYR A 123 16.44 0.43 3.13
CA TYR A 123 17.15 1.09 2.04
C TYR A 123 16.29 1.23 0.79
N ASN A 124 15.44 0.23 0.50
CA ASN A 124 14.46 0.31 -0.57
C ASN A 124 13.44 1.43 -0.32
N PHE A 125 12.89 1.53 0.90
CA PHE A 125 12.02 2.64 1.31
C PHE A 125 12.71 3.99 1.12
N ASN A 126 13.90 4.19 1.68
CA ASN A 126 14.65 5.44 1.57
C ASN A 126 14.90 5.82 0.10
N SER A 127 15.25 4.84 -0.74
CA SER A 127 15.48 5.06 -2.17
C SER A 127 14.19 5.40 -2.92
N ALA A 128 13.06 4.80 -2.53
CA ALA A 128 11.77 5.05 -3.15
C ALA A 128 11.27 6.47 -2.85
N VAL A 129 11.36 6.91 -1.59
CA VAL A 129 10.86 8.23 -1.17
C VAL A 129 11.79 9.38 -1.56
N ALA A 130 13.07 9.13 -1.86
CA ALA A 130 14.03 10.16 -2.27
C ALA A 130 13.65 10.92 -3.56
N GLY A 131 12.75 10.36 -4.38
CA GLY A 131 12.26 11.01 -5.59
C GLY A 131 11.05 11.91 -5.38
N ILE A 132 10.48 11.96 -4.17
CA ILE A 132 9.31 12.80 -3.86
C ILE A 132 9.79 14.25 -3.64
N PRO A 133 9.22 15.25 -4.34
CA PRO A 133 9.58 16.65 -4.15
C PRO A 133 9.24 17.16 -2.74
N ASP A 134 10.00 18.13 -2.24
CA ASP A 134 9.66 18.85 -1.02
C ASP A 134 8.29 19.54 -1.15
N GLY A 135 7.55 19.68 -0.05
CA GLY A 135 6.22 20.29 -0.03
C GLY A 135 5.12 19.45 -0.70
N ALA A 136 5.42 18.23 -1.16
CA ALA A 136 4.45 17.36 -1.79
C ALA A 136 3.34 16.87 -0.84
N LEU A 137 2.18 16.58 -1.42
CA LEU A 137 1.11 15.84 -0.74
C LEU A 137 1.40 14.34 -0.85
N THR A 138 1.47 13.68 0.30
CA THR A 138 1.84 12.27 0.42
C THR A 138 0.78 11.50 1.21
N ILE A 139 0.51 10.26 0.78
CA ILE A 139 -0.34 9.31 1.48
C ILE A 139 0.53 8.12 1.83
N PHE A 140 0.64 7.76 3.10
CA PHE A 140 1.46 6.63 3.55
C PHE A 140 0.58 5.45 4.00
N CYS A 141 0.82 4.27 3.41
CA CYS A 141 0.10 3.03 3.69
C CYS A 141 1.10 1.88 3.94
N PHE A 142 1.37 1.59 5.21
CA PHE A 142 2.17 0.46 5.65
C PHE A 142 1.54 -0.18 6.89
N GLY A 143 1.93 -1.43 7.19
CA GLY A 143 1.50 -2.14 8.39
C GLY A 143 0.73 -3.43 8.11
N GLU A 144 0.30 -3.67 6.86
CA GLU A 144 -0.39 -4.93 6.50
C GLU A 144 0.51 -6.14 6.76
N ILE A 145 1.77 -6.09 6.30
CA ILE A 145 2.73 -7.18 6.49
C ILE A 145 3.10 -7.33 7.99
N ASP A 146 3.15 -6.23 8.75
CA ASP A 146 3.35 -6.29 10.20
C ASP A 146 2.21 -7.05 10.89
N CYS A 147 0.95 -6.72 10.54
CA CYS A 147 -0.25 -7.38 11.04
C CYS A 147 -0.32 -8.86 10.65
N ARG A 148 0.06 -9.19 9.41
CA ARG A 148 -0.03 -10.56 8.89
C ARG A 148 1.05 -11.49 9.45
N GLU A 149 2.27 -11.00 9.63
CA GLU A 149 3.43 -11.88 9.85
C GLU A 149 4.20 -11.63 11.15
N ALA A 150 4.17 -10.41 11.69
CA ALA A 150 5.17 -9.99 12.67
C ALA A 150 4.61 -9.81 14.08
N LEU A 151 3.45 -9.16 14.22
CA LEU A 151 2.91 -8.77 15.52
C LEU A 151 2.62 -9.98 16.42
N LEU A 152 1.79 -10.91 15.96
CA LEU A 152 1.47 -12.12 16.74
C LEU A 152 2.71 -12.96 17.05
N LEU A 153 3.58 -13.17 16.05
CA LEU A 153 4.83 -13.91 16.22
C LEU A 153 5.78 -13.27 17.24
N SER A 154 5.77 -11.93 17.35
CA SER A 154 6.60 -11.23 18.33
C SER A 154 6.13 -11.45 19.76
N VAL A 155 4.81 -11.51 19.98
CA VAL A 155 4.20 -11.86 21.26
C VAL A 155 4.46 -13.32 21.62
N GLU A 156 4.26 -14.25 20.67
CA GLU A 156 4.55 -15.68 20.87
C GLU A 156 6.01 -15.93 21.26
N LYS A 157 6.93 -15.09 20.77
CA LYS A 157 8.36 -15.13 21.11
C LYS A 157 8.72 -14.35 22.36
N ALA A 158 7.73 -13.91 23.15
CA ALA A 158 7.90 -13.13 24.38
C ALA A 158 8.77 -11.87 24.18
N LYS A 159 8.69 -11.23 23.01
CA LYS A 159 9.31 -9.91 22.79
C LYS A 159 8.48 -8.77 23.36
N TYR A 160 7.17 -8.99 23.45
CA TYR A 160 6.19 -8.08 24.03
C TYR A 160 5.22 -8.92 24.86
N ASP A 161 4.67 -8.32 25.91
CA ASP A 161 3.76 -9.00 26.84
C ASP A 161 2.34 -9.12 26.25
N SER A 162 2.01 -8.28 25.27
CA SER A 162 0.68 -8.24 24.64
C SER A 162 0.73 -7.83 23.18
N LEU A 163 -0.32 -8.16 22.42
CA LEU A 163 -0.48 -7.71 21.04
C LEU A 163 -0.59 -6.18 20.99
N GLU A 164 -1.28 -5.63 21.96
CA GLU A 164 -1.47 -4.21 22.22
C GLU A 164 -0.14 -3.46 22.31
N GLU A 165 0.78 -3.94 23.15
CA GLU A 165 2.11 -3.37 23.30
C GLU A 165 2.93 -3.49 22.00
N ALA A 166 2.85 -4.64 21.32
CA ALA A 166 3.54 -4.84 20.04
C ALA A 166 3.05 -3.86 18.98
N ILE A 167 1.73 -3.63 18.89
CA ILE A 167 1.14 -2.63 17.99
C ILE A 167 1.63 -1.24 18.34
N ASP A 168 1.55 -0.84 19.62
CA ASP A 168 1.94 0.50 20.07
C ASP A 168 3.41 0.79 19.74
N CYS A 169 4.29 -0.20 19.91
CA CYS A 169 5.70 -0.09 19.53
C CYS A 169 5.89 0.14 18.02
N VAL A 170 5.20 -0.64 17.18
CA VAL A 170 5.27 -0.50 15.71
C VAL A 170 4.68 0.83 15.24
N VAL A 171 3.54 1.24 15.81
CA VAL A 171 2.91 2.53 15.50
C VAL A 171 3.85 3.68 15.85
N GLU A 172 4.53 3.65 17.01
CA GLU A 172 5.44 4.73 17.39
C GLU A 172 6.64 4.84 16.44
N ILE A 173 7.21 3.71 15.99
CA ILE A 173 8.26 3.69 14.95
C ILE A 173 7.78 4.42 13.69
N TYR A 174 6.54 4.14 13.27
CA TYR A 174 5.97 4.75 12.06
C TYR A 174 5.77 6.25 12.21
N ILE A 175 5.12 6.66 13.30
CA ILE A 175 4.78 8.07 13.53
C ILE A 175 6.04 8.91 13.71
N SER A 176 7.01 8.44 14.50
CA SER A 176 8.31 9.09 14.65
C SER A 176 9.04 9.26 13.31
N LEU A 177 9.00 8.25 12.43
CA LEU A 177 9.56 8.35 11.09
C LEU A 177 8.84 9.41 10.24
N LEU A 178 7.51 9.40 10.22
CA LEU A 178 6.70 10.30 9.40
C LEU A 178 6.87 11.76 9.86
N ILE A 179 6.94 12.03 11.16
CA ILE A 179 7.23 13.36 11.70
C ILE A 179 8.60 13.84 11.18
N ARG A 180 9.64 13.01 11.27
CA ARG A 180 10.97 13.37 10.76
C ARG A 180 10.96 13.65 9.25
N LEU A 181 10.25 12.85 8.46
CA LEU A 181 10.12 13.07 7.01
C LEU A 181 9.36 14.36 6.72
N LYS A 182 8.32 14.66 7.50
CA LYS A 182 7.59 15.93 7.41
C LYS A 182 8.49 17.12 7.70
N GLU A 183 9.31 17.06 8.74
CA GLU A 183 10.24 18.14 9.10
C GLU A 183 11.31 18.34 8.03
N LEU A 184 11.85 17.25 7.49
CA LEU A 184 12.93 17.27 6.51
C LEU A 184 12.47 17.77 5.13
N HIS A 185 11.29 17.34 4.68
CA HIS A 185 10.81 17.58 3.32
C HIS A 185 9.61 18.52 3.23
N HIS A 186 9.09 18.99 4.37
CA HIS A 186 7.89 19.82 4.46
C HIS A 186 6.65 19.19 3.80
N TRP A 187 6.57 17.86 3.77
CA TRP A 187 5.45 17.15 3.16
C TRP A 187 4.13 17.39 3.89
N ASP A 188 3.05 17.39 3.11
CA ASP A 188 1.71 17.25 3.64
C ASP A 188 1.37 15.75 3.74
N ILE A 189 1.42 15.21 4.95
CA ILE A 189 1.38 13.76 5.20
C ILE A 189 -0.01 13.34 5.68
N TYR A 190 -0.60 12.45 4.90
CA TYR A 190 -1.83 11.74 5.21
C TYR A 190 -1.52 10.27 5.49
N ILE A 191 -2.16 9.70 6.50
CA ILE A 191 -1.99 8.32 6.93
C ILE A 191 -3.21 7.54 6.48
N HIS A 192 -2.96 6.57 5.62
CA HIS A 192 -3.97 5.66 5.11
C HIS A 192 -4.16 4.50 6.09
N PRO A 193 -5.39 4.09 6.40
CA PRO A 193 -5.63 2.92 7.22
C PRO A 193 -5.11 1.65 6.53
N VAL A 194 -4.56 0.72 7.31
CA VAL A 194 -4.21 -0.61 6.80
C VAL A 194 -5.49 -1.30 6.33
N LEU A 195 -5.47 -1.87 5.12
CA LEU A 195 -6.66 -2.45 4.53
C LEU A 195 -6.95 -3.85 5.13
N PRO A 196 -8.16 -4.09 5.68
CA PRO A 196 -8.55 -5.34 6.35
C PRO A 196 -8.94 -6.47 5.37
N VAL A 197 -8.09 -6.77 4.38
CA VAL A 197 -8.43 -7.66 3.26
C VAL A 197 -8.61 -9.11 3.72
N LEU A 198 -7.61 -9.68 4.39
CA LEU A 198 -7.60 -11.09 4.77
C LEU A 198 -8.46 -11.34 6.02
N ASP A 199 -9.34 -12.34 5.97
CA ASP A 199 -10.20 -12.72 7.10
C ASP A 199 -9.39 -13.01 8.37
N LEU A 200 -8.31 -13.80 8.23
CA LEU A 200 -7.49 -14.26 9.34
C LEU A 200 -6.79 -13.14 10.12
N THR A 201 -6.47 -12.03 9.46
CA THR A 201 -5.71 -10.92 10.06
C THR A 201 -6.59 -9.69 10.30
N ARG A 202 -7.85 -9.70 9.85
CA ARG A 202 -8.76 -8.56 9.91
C ARG A 202 -8.90 -7.98 11.31
N SER A 203 -9.10 -8.81 12.32
CA SER A 203 -9.24 -8.34 13.71
C SER A 203 -7.97 -7.66 14.23
N VAL A 204 -6.79 -8.13 13.83
CA VAL A 204 -5.50 -7.51 14.16
C VAL A 204 -5.35 -6.18 13.42
N VAL A 205 -5.69 -6.14 12.13
CA VAL A 205 -5.66 -4.91 11.31
C VAL A 205 -6.58 -3.84 11.89
N MET A 206 -7.80 -4.20 12.32
CA MET A 206 -8.72 -3.22 12.89
C MET A 206 -8.22 -2.67 14.23
N GLN A 207 -7.63 -3.52 15.09
CA GLN A 207 -6.98 -3.06 16.32
C GLN A 207 -5.77 -2.15 16.03
N PHE A 208 -4.96 -2.51 15.02
CA PHE A 208 -3.83 -1.73 14.57
C PHE A 208 -4.25 -0.34 14.08
N ASN A 209 -5.28 -0.28 13.22
CA ASN A 209 -5.83 0.98 12.71
C ASN A 209 -6.40 1.85 13.83
N GLN A 210 -7.12 1.28 14.79
CA GLN A 210 -7.67 2.04 15.91
C GLN A 210 -6.57 2.72 16.72
N ARG A 211 -5.48 1.99 17.02
CA ARG A 211 -4.34 2.54 17.76
C ARG A 211 -3.56 3.57 16.96
N MET A 212 -3.34 3.29 15.67
CA MET A 212 -2.71 4.24 14.76
C MET A 212 -3.52 5.53 14.67
N MET A 213 -4.83 5.44 14.45
CA MET A 213 -5.73 6.61 14.44
C MET A 213 -5.62 7.41 15.74
N ASN A 214 -5.73 6.76 16.90
CA ASN A 214 -5.63 7.45 18.20
C ASN A 214 -4.29 8.19 18.35
N ARG A 215 -3.19 7.57 17.91
CA ARG A 215 -1.84 8.16 17.98
C ARG A 215 -1.65 9.30 16.97
N VAL A 216 -2.30 9.22 15.81
CA VAL A 216 -2.29 10.30 14.80
C VAL A 216 -3.13 11.47 15.29
N GLN A 217 -4.29 11.22 15.90
CA GLN A 217 -5.15 12.28 16.43
C GLN A 217 -4.53 13.04 17.60
N SER A 218 -3.59 12.42 18.34
CA SER A 218 -2.79 13.12 19.36
C SER A 218 -1.64 13.94 18.77
N GLU A 219 -1.38 13.83 17.47
CA GLU A 219 -0.33 14.54 16.72
C GLU A 219 -0.95 15.47 15.66
N THR A 220 -0.83 16.78 15.85
CA THR A 220 -1.50 17.74 14.96
C THR A 220 -0.86 17.88 13.59
N SER A 221 0.37 17.38 13.41
CA SER A 221 1.14 17.54 12.17
C SER A 221 0.83 16.51 11.07
N LEU A 222 0.16 15.40 11.42
CA LEU A 222 -0.21 14.29 10.53
C LEU A 222 -1.73 14.20 10.42
N LYS A 223 -2.24 13.67 9.29
CA LYS A 223 -3.69 13.61 9.03
C LYS A 223 -4.15 12.17 8.83
N TRP A 224 -5.11 11.70 9.63
CA TRP A 224 -5.70 10.38 9.46
C TRP A 224 -6.78 10.38 8.37
N LEU A 225 -6.78 9.37 7.50
CA LEU A 225 -7.83 9.14 6.51
C LEU A 225 -8.87 8.17 7.06
N ASP A 226 -9.96 8.72 7.56
CA ASP A 226 -11.04 7.96 8.15
C ASP A 226 -12.02 7.44 7.10
N PHE A 227 -11.84 6.18 6.67
CA PHE A 227 -12.80 5.50 5.79
C PHE A 227 -12.82 3.97 5.92
N VAL A 228 -11.98 3.38 6.79
CA VAL A 228 -11.78 1.92 6.82
C VAL A 228 -13.06 1.16 7.17
N ASP A 229 -13.89 1.69 8.06
CA ASP A 229 -15.15 1.07 8.44
C ASP A 229 -16.13 0.99 7.27
N SER A 230 -16.06 1.93 6.33
CA SER A 230 -16.86 1.94 5.10
C SER A 230 -16.51 0.79 4.15
N LEU A 231 -15.36 0.14 4.31
CA LEU A 231 -14.97 -1.05 3.55
C LEU A 231 -15.66 -2.31 4.07
N LEU A 232 -16.14 -2.30 5.32
CA LEU A 232 -16.58 -3.48 6.03
C LEU A 232 -18.11 -3.51 6.18
N THR A 233 -18.65 -4.71 6.20
CA THR A 233 -20.03 -4.99 6.62
C THR A 233 -19.99 -5.93 7.82
N LYS A 234 -21.06 -5.92 8.62
CA LYS A 234 -21.21 -6.84 9.74
C LYS A 234 -22.31 -7.84 9.42
N GLU A 235 -21.94 -9.11 9.29
CA GLU A 235 -22.86 -10.21 9.03
C GLU A 235 -22.71 -11.26 10.13
N SER A 236 -23.81 -11.66 10.76
CA SER A 236 -23.82 -12.67 11.83
C SER A 236 -22.84 -12.41 12.99
N GLY A 237 -22.48 -11.14 13.24
CA GLY A 237 -21.53 -10.75 14.28
C GLY A 237 -20.08 -10.61 13.80
N GLU A 238 -19.76 -11.07 12.59
CA GLU A 238 -18.42 -11.04 12.00
C GLU A 238 -18.25 -9.82 11.08
N LEU A 239 -17.04 -9.26 11.07
CA LEU A 239 -16.67 -8.20 10.12
C LEU A 239 -16.18 -8.83 8.82
N LEU A 240 -16.81 -8.48 7.71
CA LEU A 240 -16.48 -8.96 6.37
C LEU A 240 -16.14 -7.78 5.46
N LEU A 241 -15.20 -7.99 4.54
CA LEU A 241 -14.97 -7.04 3.45
C LEU A 241 -16.22 -7.03 2.56
N LYS A 242 -16.73 -5.84 2.21
CA LYS A 242 -17.85 -5.76 1.25
C LYS A 242 -17.40 -6.30 -0.11
N LYS A 243 -18.26 -7.10 -0.75
CA LYS A 243 -17.98 -7.76 -2.04
C LYS A 243 -17.49 -6.82 -3.13
N ASP A 244 -18.01 -5.59 -3.18
CA ASP A 244 -17.60 -4.57 -4.16
C ASP A 244 -16.10 -4.20 -4.06
N PHE A 245 -15.48 -4.45 -2.91
CA PHE A 245 -14.07 -4.16 -2.63
C PHE A 245 -13.17 -5.39 -2.71
N GLU A 246 -13.69 -6.59 -2.97
CA GLU A 246 -12.89 -7.79 -3.22
C GLU A 246 -12.15 -7.68 -4.56
N PHE A 247 -10.89 -8.13 -4.62
CA PHE A 247 -10.09 -8.07 -5.86
C PHE A 247 -9.28 -9.34 -6.10
N ASP A 248 -8.05 -9.42 -5.58
CA ASP A 248 -7.12 -10.54 -5.87
C ASP A 248 -6.80 -11.41 -4.64
N GLY A 249 -7.59 -11.24 -3.57
CA GLY A 249 -7.42 -11.94 -2.30
C GLY A 249 -6.31 -11.38 -1.40
N THR A 250 -5.54 -10.38 -1.85
CA THR A 250 -4.53 -9.69 -1.03
C THR A 250 -4.76 -8.19 -1.00
N HIS A 251 -5.21 -7.61 -2.10
CA HIS A 251 -5.48 -6.19 -2.25
C HIS A 251 -6.99 -5.92 -2.35
N VAL A 252 -7.38 -4.67 -2.08
CA VAL A 252 -8.75 -4.19 -2.32
C VAL A 252 -8.92 -3.71 -3.75
N HIS A 253 -10.14 -3.81 -4.26
CA HIS A 253 -10.51 -3.27 -5.56
C HIS A 253 -10.37 -1.75 -5.57
N PRO A 254 -9.80 -1.13 -6.62
CA PRO A 254 -9.56 0.33 -6.64
C PRO A 254 -10.81 1.21 -6.57
N CYS A 255 -12.02 0.65 -6.72
CA CYS A 255 -13.26 1.39 -6.52
C CYS A 255 -13.41 1.96 -5.10
N TYR A 256 -12.60 1.50 -4.14
CA TYR A 256 -12.52 2.10 -2.80
C TYR A 256 -11.99 3.54 -2.81
N LEU A 257 -11.36 3.98 -3.90
CA LEU A 257 -10.85 5.35 -4.05
C LEU A 257 -11.93 6.42 -3.83
N LYS A 258 -13.20 6.12 -4.10
CA LYS A 258 -14.32 7.01 -3.76
C LYS A 258 -14.39 7.33 -2.26
N LEU A 259 -14.11 6.34 -1.41
CA LEU A 259 -14.08 6.50 0.05
C LEU A 259 -12.84 7.30 0.49
N LEU A 260 -11.71 7.08 -0.19
CA LEU A 260 -10.50 7.87 0.04
C LEU A 260 -10.74 9.35 -0.31
N GLU A 261 -11.39 9.63 -1.44
CA GLU A 261 -11.77 10.99 -1.86
C GLU A 261 -12.70 11.66 -0.83
N GLU A 262 -13.75 10.96 -0.40
CA GLU A 262 -14.68 11.44 0.63
C GLU A 262 -13.93 11.82 1.93
N SER A 263 -12.95 11.00 2.33
CA SER A 263 -12.13 11.24 3.51
C SER A 263 -11.20 12.45 3.33
N LEU A 264 -10.56 12.57 2.17
CA LEU A 264 -9.68 13.70 1.83
C LEU A 264 -10.42 15.05 1.78
N GLN A 265 -11.70 15.04 1.41
CA GLN A 265 -12.54 16.25 1.35
C GLN A 265 -12.94 16.77 2.73
N GLN A 266 -13.02 15.90 3.74
CA GLN A 266 -13.40 16.27 5.11
C GLN A 266 -12.27 16.91 5.90
N LEU A 267 -11.03 16.80 5.41
CA LEU A 267 -9.86 17.34 6.09
C LEU A 267 -9.70 18.85 5.83
N PRO A 268 -9.40 19.65 6.88
CA PRO A 268 -9.35 21.10 6.82
C PRO A 268 -8.42 21.64 5.72
#